data_AF-A0AAW9IWF9-F1
#
_entry.id   AF-A0AAW9IWF9-F1
#
_cell.length_a   1.000
_cell.length_b   1.000
_cell.length_c   1.000
_cell.angle_alpha   90.00
_cell.angle_beta   90.00
_cell.angle_gamma   90.00
#
_symmetry.space_group_name_H-M   'P 1'
#
loop_
_entity.id
_entity.type
_entity.pdbx_description
1 polymer ?
#
loop_
_entity_poly.entity_id
_entity_poly.type
_entity_poly.pdbx_seq_one_letter_code
_entity_poly.pdbx_strand_id
1 'polypeptide(L)'
;PFNKDFIAELREVSNEWLGERYEKGFSIGFFNEEYLSLDKMAVVKDENGKIKCFANLMPMYDSERSFSIDLMRYSNDAIIGTMDFLMINLIAYGKENDYKNFDIGMAPLANVGTSKYSFISEKIAAQICIHGQSFYSFTGLRSFKEKYTKQWVPKYLAYRKKSSLPFTMIQIIYLCHRKVKAS
;
A
#
# COMPACT_ATOMS: atom_id res chain seq x y z
N PRO A 1 15.10 -13.67 -10.32
CA PRO A 1 13.71 -13.88 -10.78
C PRO A 1 13.08 -15.08 -10.08
N PHE A 2 11.81 -14.96 -9.67
CA PHE A 2 11.08 -16.09 -9.07
C PHE A 2 10.71 -17.14 -10.12
N ASN A 3 10.51 -18.38 -9.68
CA ASN A 3 10.07 -19.45 -10.57
C ASN A 3 8.56 -19.34 -10.88
N LYS A 4 8.10 -20.00 -11.94
CA LYS A 4 6.72 -19.91 -12.41
C LYS A 4 5.70 -20.45 -11.42
N ASP A 5 6.03 -21.55 -10.73
CA ASP A 5 5.12 -22.19 -9.78
C ASP A 5 4.83 -21.28 -8.58
N PHE A 6 5.87 -20.63 -8.06
CA PHE A 6 5.75 -19.64 -6.99
C PHE A 6 4.93 -18.42 -7.42
N ILE A 7 5.19 -17.90 -8.62
CA ILE A 7 4.41 -16.77 -9.16
C ILE A 7 2.94 -17.16 -9.37
N ALA A 8 2.67 -18.38 -9.82
CA ALA A 8 1.30 -18.90 -9.95
C ALA A 8 0.60 -18.95 -8.58
N GLU A 9 1.27 -19.44 -7.54
CA GLU A 9 0.73 -19.47 -6.18
C GLU A 9 0.43 -18.06 -5.63
N LEU A 10 1.34 -17.10 -5.85
CA LEU A 10 1.10 -15.68 -5.51
C LEU A 10 -0.09 -15.10 -6.30
N ARG A 11 -0.24 -15.49 -7.56
CA ARG A 11 -1.32 -15.02 -8.44
C ARG A 11 -2.68 -15.53 -7.97
N GLU A 12 -2.76 -16.75 -7.46
CA GLU A 12 -4.00 -17.27 -6.84
C GLU A 12 -4.43 -16.42 -5.66
N VAL A 13 -3.53 -16.20 -4.68
CA VAL A 13 -3.80 -15.34 -3.50
C VAL A 13 -4.18 -13.92 -3.93
N SER A 14 -3.48 -13.40 -4.94
CA SER A 14 -3.70 -12.08 -5.49
C SER A 14 -5.08 -11.93 -6.15
N ASN A 15 -5.48 -12.89 -6.98
CA ASN A 15 -6.77 -12.87 -7.68
C ASN A 15 -7.92 -13.03 -6.68
N GLU A 16 -7.76 -13.93 -5.72
CA GLU A 16 -8.73 -14.12 -4.63
C GLU A 16 -8.90 -12.84 -3.81
N TRP A 17 -7.77 -12.21 -3.43
CA TRP A 17 -7.80 -10.94 -2.73
C TRP A 17 -8.48 -9.86 -3.57
N LEU A 18 -8.16 -9.72 -4.86
CA LEU A 18 -8.77 -8.71 -5.73
C LEU A 18 -10.29 -8.91 -5.86
N GLY A 19 -10.77 -10.14 -6.05
CA GLY A 19 -12.17 -10.43 -6.33
C GLY A 19 -12.64 -9.74 -7.62
N GLU A 20 -13.75 -9.00 -7.56
CA GLU A 20 -14.27 -8.22 -8.70
C GLU A 20 -13.52 -6.89 -8.95
N ARG A 21 -12.52 -6.58 -8.12
CA ARG A 21 -11.79 -5.32 -8.17
C ARG A 21 -10.70 -5.38 -9.22
N TYR A 22 -10.36 -4.23 -9.78
CA TYR A 22 -9.28 -4.09 -10.75
C TYR A 22 -8.00 -3.59 -10.08
N GLU A 23 -6.87 -3.93 -10.70
CA GLU A 23 -5.58 -3.37 -10.35
C GLU A 23 -5.56 -1.84 -10.49
N LYS A 24 -4.85 -1.20 -9.56
CA LYS A 24 -4.53 0.22 -9.58
C LYS A 24 -3.13 0.44 -10.14
N GLY A 25 -2.72 1.69 -10.30
CA GLY A 25 -1.38 2.02 -10.75
C GLY A 25 -0.88 3.37 -10.27
N PHE A 26 0.19 3.84 -10.91
CA PHE A 26 0.88 5.11 -10.68
C PHE A 26 1.54 5.24 -9.30
N SER A 27 0.76 5.26 -8.22
CA SER A 27 1.27 5.44 -6.84
C SER A 27 1.25 4.17 -5.99
N ILE A 28 0.67 3.10 -6.52
CA ILE A 28 0.57 1.78 -5.89
C ILE A 28 0.93 0.76 -6.97
N GLY A 29 1.71 -0.26 -6.61
CA GLY A 29 2.01 -1.36 -7.52
C GLY A 29 0.79 -2.22 -7.84
N PHE A 30 0.97 -3.09 -8.82
CA PHE A 30 0.00 -4.09 -9.25
C PHE A 30 0.73 -5.42 -9.50
N PHE A 31 -0.02 -6.50 -9.63
CA PHE A 31 0.58 -7.80 -9.87
C PHE A 31 1.20 -7.85 -11.28
N ASN A 32 2.52 -7.76 -11.33
CA ASN A 32 3.32 -7.89 -12.52
C ASN A 32 4.56 -8.74 -12.19
N GLU A 33 4.77 -9.82 -12.93
CA GLU A 33 5.75 -10.85 -12.57
C GLU A 33 7.19 -10.32 -12.57
N GLU A 34 7.51 -9.46 -13.54
CA GLU A 34 8.83 -8.83 -13.65
C GLU A 34 9.09 -7.91 -12.46
N TYR A 35 8.10 -7.06 -12.13
CA TYR A 35 8.15 -6.15 -10.99
C TYR A 35 8.30 -6.89 -9.66
N LEU A 36 7.46 -7.90 -9.42
CA LEU A 36 7.52 -8.69 -8.18
C LEU A 36 8.84 -9.44 -8.06
N SER A 37 9.47 -9.80 -9.18
CA SER A 37 10.75 -10.50 -9.22
C SER A 37 11.99 -9.61 -9.02
N LEU A 38 11.80 -8.29 -8.85
CA LEU A 38 12.91 -7.34 -8.64
C LEU A 38 13.55 -7.45 -7.26
N ASP A 39 12.78 -7.85 -6.25
CA ASP A 39 13.26 -7.94 -4.87
C ASP A 39 12.63 -9.13 -4.13
N LYS A 40 12.97 -9.27 -2.85
CA LYS A 40 12.52 -10.32 -1.95
C LYS A 40 11.00 -10.28 -1.74
N MET A 41 10.45 -11.47 -1.54
CA MET A 41 9.05 -11.67 -1.21
C MET A 41 8.94 -12.26 0.20
N ALA A 42 8.17 -11.60 1.07
CA ALA A 42 7.76 -12.18 2.33
C ALA A 42 6.46 -12.96 2.11
N VAL A 43 6.38 -14.18 2.63
CA VAL A 43 5.20 -15.05 2.51
C VAL A 43 4.84 -15.66 3.85
N VAL A 44 3.54 -15.82 4.09
CA VAL A 44 3.00 -16.61 5.20
C VAL A 44 2.39 -17.87 4.60
N LYS A 45 2.78 -19.03 5.11
CA LYS A 45 2.30 -20.33 4.68
C LYS A 45 1.51 -21.01 5.80
N ASP A 46 0.53 -21.82 5.44
CA ASP A 46 -0.14 -22.72 6.37
C ASP A 46 0.69 -23.99 6.65
N GLU A 47 0.17 -24.86 7.51
CA GLU A 47 0.78 -26.17 7.85
C GLU A 47 1.00 -27.11 6.66
N ASN A 48 0.26 -26.93 5.57
CA ASN A 48 0.40 -27.70 4.34
C ASN A 48 1.38 -27.05 3.36
N GLY A 49 1.98 -25.91 3.73
CA GLY A 49 2.93 -25.16 2.91
C GLY A 49 2.30 -24.23 1.88
N LYS A 50 0.97 -24.05 1.88
CA LYS A 50 0.26 -23.17 0.95
C LYS A 50 0.36 -21.71 1.39
N ILE A 51 0.70 -20.81 0.47
CA ILE A 51 0.77 -19.36 0.73
C ILE A 51 -0.65 -18.83 1.03
N LYS A 52 -0.78 -18.15 2.18
CA LYS A 52 -2.00 -17.45 2.62
C LYS A 52 -1.88 -15.96 2.55
N CYS A 53 -0.66 -15.43 2.58
CA CYS A 53 -0.41 -14.00 2.51
C CYS A 53 0.97 -13.74 1.94
N PHE A 54 1.14 -12.66 1.19
CA PHE A 54 2.43 -12.22 0.71
C PHE A 54 2.58 -10.70 0.77
N ALA A 55 3.82 -10.24 0.84
CA ALA A 55 4.20 -8.88 0.55
C ALA A 55 5.56 -8.79 -0.14
N ASN A 56 5.65 -7.98 -1.20
CA ASN A 56 6.94 -7.72 -1.85
C ASN A 56 7.68 -6.61 -1.11
N LEU A 57 8.96 -6.83 -0.84
CA LEU A 57 9.83 -5.82 -0.25
C LEU A 57 10.18 -4.78 -1.32
N MET A 58 10.38 -3.56 -0.85
CA MET A 58 10.94 -2.48 -1.65
C MET A 58 12.13 -1.87 -0.90
N PRO A 59 13.27 -1.67 -1.59
CA PRO A 59 14.38 -0.96 -1.00
C PRO A 59 14.03 0.52 -0.95
N MET A 60 14.37 1.19 0.16
CA MET A 60 14.33 2.65 0.18
C MET A 60 15.68 3.16 -0.31
N TYR A 61 15.64 4.15 -1.21
CA TYR A 61 16.84 4.79 -1.73
C TYR A 61 17.40 5.84 -0.75
N ASP A 62 17.58 5.44 0.52
CA ASP A 62 18.04 6.28 1.62
C ASP A 62 19.33 5.74 2.27
N SER A 63 20.19 5.13 1.45
CA SER A 63 21.43 4.45 1.87
C SER A 63 21.16 3.24 2.75
N GLU A 64 20.20 2.39 2.35
CA GLU A 64 19.84 1.12 3.02
C GLU A 64 19.44 1.29 4.50
N ARG A 65 19.03 2.50 4.89
CA ARG A 65 18.56 2.76 6.25
C ARG A 65 17.14 2.29 6.46
N SER A 66 16.36 2.22 5.39
CA SER A 66 14.97 1.86 5.46
C SER A 66 14.60 0.84 4.38
N PHE A 67 13.53 0.10 4.64
CA PHE A 67 12.85 -0.71 3.64
C PHE A 67 11.35 -0.46 3.75
N SER A 68 10.62 -0.86 2.72
CA SER A 68 9.17 -0.76 2.64
C SER A 68 8.59 -2.06 2.08
N ILE A 69 7.26 -2.11 2.03
CA ILE A 69 6.49 -3.03 1.20
C ILE A 69 5.59 -2.24 0.25
N ASP A 70 5.14 -2.88 -0.83
CA ASP A 70 4.18 -2.28 -1.78
C ASP A 70 2.86 -3.04 -1.79
N LEU A 71 2.85 -4.23 -2.40
CA LEU A 71 1.71 -5.12 -2.35
C LEU A 71 1.75 -5.87 -1.02
N MET A 72 0.60 -5.95 -0.38
CA MET A 72 0.31 -6.91 0.68
C MET A 72 -1.07 -7.51 0.39
N ARG A 73 -1.12 -8.81 0.12
CA ARG A 73 -2.36 -9.53 -0.24
C ARG A 73 -2.48 -10.80 0.57
N TYR A 74 -3.71 -11.22 0.81
CA TYR A 74 -4.03 -12.39 1.62
C TYR A 74 -5.25 -13.12 1.05
N SER A 75 -5.30 -14.45 1.22
CA SER A 75 -6.43 -15.28 0.80
C SER A 75 -7.64 -15.09 1.71
N ASN A 76 -8.85 -15.39 1.24
CA ASN A 76 -10.05 -15.26 2.06
C ASN A 76 -10.13 -16.31 3.17
N ASP A 77 -9.41 -17.42 2.99
CA ASP A 77 -9.26 -18.47 4.01
C ASP A 77 -8.09 -18.22 4.98
N ALA A 78 -7.41 -17.07 4.89
CA ALA A 78 -6.37 -16.69 5.83
C ALA A 78 -6.96 -16.47 7.24
N ILE A 79 -6.24 -16.96 8.26
CA ILE A 79 -6.66 -16.83 9.66
C ILE A 79 -6.65 -15.34 10.07
N ILE A 80 -7.61 -14.94 10.91
CA ILE A 80 -7.65 -13.60 11.50
C ILE A 80 -6.30 -13.32 12.19
N GLY A 81 -5.66 -12.20 11.83
CA GLY A 81 -4.34 -11.83 12.34
C GLY A 81 -3.17 -12.21 11.43
N THR A 82 -3.39 -12.86 10.29
CA THR A 82 -2.32 -13.19 9.32
C THR A 82 -1.55 -11.96 8.85
N MET A 83 -2.23 -10.83 8.60
CA MET A 83 -1.56 -9.57 8.25
C MET A 83 -0.73 -9.00 9.40
N ASP A 84 -1.26 -9.07 10.63
CA ASP A 84 -0.54 -8.61 11.83
C ASP A 84 0.72 -9.48 12.04
N PHE A 85 0.60 -10.80 11.85
CA PHE A 85 1.73 -11.73 11.88
C PHE A 85 2.79 -11.39 10.82
N LEU A 86 2.39 -11.16 9.56
CA LEU A 86 3.32 -10.77 8.50
C LEU A 86 4.05 -9.46 8.84
N MET A 87 3.32 -8.45 9.33
CA MET A 87 3.90 -7.15 9.71
C MET A 87 4.93 -7.27 10.84
N ILE A 88 4.64 -8.04 11.88
CA ILE A 88 5.57 -8.26 13.00
C ILE A 88 6.85 -8.96 12.50
N ASN A 89 6.71 -9.96 11.64
CA ASN A 89 7.86 -10.67 11.07
C ASN A 89 8.68 -9.77 10.14
N LEU A 90 8.05 -8.88 9.37
CA LEU A 90 8.77 -7.88 8.56
C LEU A 90 9.57 -6.91 9.46
N ILE A 91 9.00 -6.46 10.57
CA ILE A 91 9.72 -5.61 11.54
C ILE A 91 10.92 -6.36 12.14
N ALA A 92 10.74 -7.63 12.51
CA ALA A 92 11.81 -8.48 13.02
C ALA A 92 12.92 -8.67 11.98
N TYR A 93 12.56 -9.01 10.74
CA TYR A 93 13.48 -9.09 9.60
C TYR A 93 14.25 -7.78 9.41
N GLY A 94 13.57 -6.64 9.48
CA GLY A 94 14.19 -5.32 9.41
C GLY A 94 15.29 -5.14 10.45
N LYS A 95 14.99 -5.50 11.70
CA LYS A 95 15.95 -5.45 12.81
C LYS A 95 17.14 -6.39 12.61
N GLU A 96 16.91 -7.60 12.12
CA GLU A 96 17.96 -8.61 11.86
C GLU A 96 18.90 -8.22 10.72
N ASN A 97 18.41 -7.38 9.77
CA ASN A 97 19.18 -6.91 8.63
C ASN A 97 19.64 -5.45 8.80
N ASP A 98 19.75 -4.97 10.05
CA ASP A 98 20.28 -3.65 10.42
C ASP A 98 19.52 -2.42 9.86
N TYR A 99 18.31 -2.61 9.34
CA TYR A 99 17.46 -1.49 8.94
C TYR A 99 17.08 -0.64 10.16
N LYS A 100 17.12 0.68 9.99
CA LYS A 100 16.74 1.65 11.01
C LYS A 100 15.24 1.94 11.02
N ASN A 101 14.62 1.96 9.83
CA ASN A 101 13.19 2.23 9.71
C ASN A 101 12.50 1.22 8.81
N PHE A 102 11.22 0.98 9.10
CA PHE A 102 10.31 0.29 8.20
C PHE A 102 9.23 1.30 7.77
N ASP A 103 9.24 1.69 6.50
CA ASP A 103 8.18 2.51 5.92
C ASP A 103 6.99 1.59 5.58
N ILE A 104 5.88 1.80 6.26
CA ILE A 104 4.66 1.00 6.09
C ILE A 104 3.69 1.63 5.08
N GLY A 105 4.18 2.61 4.31
CA GLY A 105 3.45 3.36 3.30
C GLY A 105 2.50 4.40 3.87
N MET A 106 1.95 5.23 2.98
CA MET A 106 1.08 6.32 3.34
C MET A 106 -0.23 5.84 4.00
N ALA A 107 -0.64 6.48 5.09
CA ALA A 107 -2.02 6.43 5.55
C ALA A 107 -2.76 7.69 5.05
N PRO A 108 -3.98 7.56 4.54
CA PRO A 108 -4.74 8.68 4.02
C PRO A 108 -5.07 9.75 5.08
N LEU A 109 -5.31 10.95 4.56
CA LEU A 109 -5.27 12.24 5.26
C LEU A 109 -6.30 12.32 6.40
N ALA A 110 -5.88 12.15 7.66
CA ALA A 110 -6.79 12.39 8.79
C ALA A 110 -7.08 13.89 9.06
N ASN A 111 -6.29 14.80 8.49
CA ASN A 111 -6.31 16.22 8.90
C ASN A 111 -6.62 17.22 7.77
N VAL A 112 -6.77 16.80 6.50
CA VAL A 112 -7.01 17.75 5.40
C VAL A 112 -8.43 18.33 5.47
N GLY A 113 -8.55 19.66 5.44
CA GLY A 113 -9.82 20.38 5.50
C GLY A 113 -10.43 20.53 6.91
N THR A 114 -9.78 20.00 7.96
CA THR A 114 -10.27 20.04 9.35
C THR A 114 -9.94 21.35 10.09
N SER A 115 -8.97 22.12 9.59
CA SER A 115 -8.62 23.42 10.17
C SER A 115 -9.67 24.48 9.85
N LYS A 116 -9.99 25.32 10.85
CA LYS A 116 -10.88 26.49 10.68
C LYS A 116 -10.36 27.49 9.64
N TYR A 117 -9.06 27.45 9.33
CA TYR A 117 -8.40 28.30 8.33
C TYR A 117 -8.30 27.66 6.94
N SER A 118 -8.90 26.49 6.71
CA SER A 118 -8.80 25.80 5.41
C SER A 118 -9.60 26.53 4.33
N PHE A 119 -9.00 26.70 3.14
CA PHE A 119 -9.67 27.29 1.98
C PHE A 119 -10.82 26.40 1.49
N ILE A 120 -11.82 26.98 0.80
CA ILE A 120 -12.97 26.22 0.25
C ILE A 120 -12.51 25.10 -0.69
N SER A 121 -11.45 25.35 -1.47
CA SER A 121 -10.83 24.36 -2.34
C SER A 121 -10.25 23.16 -1.57
N GLU A 122 -9.70 23.38 -0.38
CA GLU A 122 -9.16 22.33 0.49
C GLU A 122 -10.25 21.49 1.13
N LYS A 123 -11.41 22.10 1.45
CA LYS A 123 -12.59 21.36 1.92
C LYS A 123 -13.17 20.47 0.82
N ILE A 124 -13.25 20.97 -0.42
CA ILE A 124 -13.68 20.17 -1.59
C ILE A 124 -12.69 19.05 -1.87
N ALA A 125 -11.39 19.35 -1.82
CA ALA A 125 -10.31 18.36 -1.92
C ALA A 125 -10.42 17.25 -0.87
N ALA A 126 -10.68 17.60 0.39
CA ALA A 126 -10.90 16.63 1.47
C ALA A 126 -12.07 15.69 1.12
N GLN A 127 -13.18 16.23 0.63
CA GLN A 127 -14.34 15.42 0.21
C GLN A 127 -14.02 14.51 -0.99
N ILE A 128 -13.25 14.99 -1.96
CA ILE A 128 -12.79 14.17 -3.10
C ILE A 128 -11.88 13.03 -2.62
N CYS A 129 -10.99 13.29 -1.66
CA CYS A 129 -10.18 12.23 -1.05
C CYS A 129 -11.05 11.21 -0.32
N ILE A 130 -12.04 11.67 0.46
CA ILE A 130 -12.93 10.80 1.23
C ILE A 130 -13.77 9.90 0.30
N HIS A 131 -14.30 10.43 -0.79
CA HIS A 131 -15.17 9.68 -1.68
C HIS A 131 -14.43 8.97 -2.82
N GLY A 132 -13.18 9.36 -3.11
CA GLY A 132 -12.40 8.89 -4.25
C GLY A 132 -11.58 7.63 -4.00
N GLN A 133 -11.47 7.14 -2.75
CA GLN A 133 -10.78 5.88 -2.45
C GLN A 133 -11.76 4.84 -1.90
N SER A 134 -12.14 3.88 -2.74
CA SER A 134 -13.10 2.82 -2.41
C SER A 134 -12.54 1.70 -1.50
N PHE A 135 -11.27 1.75 -1.08
CA PHE A 135 -10.58 0.50 -0.72
C PHE A 135 -10.47 0.17 0.76
N TYR A 136 -10.55 1.15 1.66
CA TYR A 136 -10.67 0.94 3.10
C TYR A 136 -11.28 2.22 3.68
N SER A 137 -12.13 2.13 4.71
CA SER A 137 -12.43 3.33 5.48
C SER A 137 -11.10 3.92 5.94
N PHE A 138 -10.84 5.20 5.66
CA PHE A 138 -9.54 5.84 5.94
C PHE A 138 -9.10 5.62 7.39
N THR A 139 -10.10 5.59 8.28
CA THR A 139 -9.96 5.27 9.69
C THR A 139 -9.41 3.87 9.91
N GLY A 140 -9.93 2.84 9.25
CA GLY A 140 -9.50 1.45 9.42
C GLY A 140 -8.05 1.21 9.01
N LEU A 141 -7.63 1.74 7.85
CA LEU A 141 -6.24 1.59 7.38
C LEU A 141 -5.26 2.34 8.28
N ARG A 142 -5.62 3.55 8.73
CA ARG A 142 -4.78 4.31 9.66
C ARG A 142 -4.68 3.62 11.02
N SER A 143 -5.80 3.18 11.60
CA SER A 143 -5.82 2.46 12.87
C SER A 143 -5.02 1.15 12.82
N PHE A 144 -5.05 0.44 11.69
CA PHE A 144 -4.20 -0.74 11.49
C PHE A 144 -2.71 -0.38 11.55
N LYS A 145 -2.31 0.66 10.81
CA LYS A 145 -0.92 1.13 10.76
C LYS A 145 -0.43 1.69 12.10
N GLU A 146 -1.32 2.33 12.85
CA GLU A 146 -1.03 2.94 14.16
C GLU A 146 -0.53 1.91 15.18
N LYS A 147 -0.95 0.64 15.08
CA LYS A 147 -0.42 -0.46 15.91
C LYS A 147 1.10 -0.63 15.80
N TYR A 148 1.68 -0.27 14.66
CA TYR A 148 3.09 -0.50 14.30
C TYR A 148 3.90 0.79 14.16
N THR A 149 3.25 1.96 14.23
CA THR A 149 3.86 3.23 13.88
C THR A 149 4.30 4.00 15.12
N LYS A 150 5.58 4.40 15.16
CA LYS A 150 6.08 5.34 16.17
C LYS A 150 6.06 6.80 15.71
N GLN A 151 6.25 7.04 14.41
CA GLN A 151 6.38 8.37 13.85
C GLN A 151 5.54 8.51 12.58
N TRP A 152 4.81 9.62 12.47
CA TRP A 152 4.08 10.01 11.27
C TRP A 152 4.83 11.12 10.54
N VAL A 153 5.17 10.89 9.27
CA VAL A 153 5.85 11.87 8.41
C VAL A 153 4.82 12.46 7.43
N PRO A 154 4.63 13.79 7.41
CA PRO A 154 3.67 14.40 6.50
C PRO A 154 4.16 14.33 5.05
N LYS A 155 3.23 14.10 4.12
CA LYS A 155 3.46 14.15 2.66
C LYS A 155 2.54 15.21 2.06
N TYR A 156 3.05 15.96 1.09
CA TYR A 156 2.37 17.14 0.55
C TYR A 156 2.25 17.05 -0.97
N LEU A 157 1.15 17.60 -1.50
CA LEU A 157 0.96 17.81 -2.92
C LEU A 157 1.41 19.24 -3.29
N ALA A 158 2.46 19.36 -4.10
CA ALA A 158 2.86 20.63 -4.67
C ALA A 158 2.09 20.89 -5.98
N TYR A 159 1.43 22.05 -6.08
CA TYR A 159 0.67 22.45 -7.27
C TYR A 159 0.88 23.94 -7.57
N ARG A 160 0.59 24.37 -8.81
CA ARG A 160 0.78 25.77 -9.21
C ARG A 160 -0.27 26.66 -8.55
N LYS A 161 0.12 27.85 -8.11
CA LYS A 161 -0.79 28.83 -7.46
C LYS A 161 -2.08 29.15 -8.25
N LYS A 162 -2.03 29.07 -9.59
CA LYS A 162 -3.17 29.33 -10.48
C LYS A 162 -3.92 28.06 -10.93
N SER A 163 -3.49 26.86 -10.52
CA SER A 163 -4.21 25.62 -10.85
C SER A 163 -5.29 25.33 -9.82
N SER A 164 -6.41 24.76 -10.27
CA SER A 164 -7.47 24.29 -9.39
C SER A 164 -7.03 23.03 -8.65
N LEU A 165 -6.83 23.11 -7.33
CA LEU A 165 -6.48 21.97 -6.48
C LEU A 165 -7.47 20.79 -6.64
N PRO A 166 -8.81 21.00 -6.62
CA PRO A 166 -9.76 19.93 -6.90
C PRO A 166 -9.53 19.23 -8.25
N PHE A 167 -9.24 20.01 -9.30
CA PHE A 167 -8.98 19.45 -10.64
C PHE A 167 -7.71 18.60 -10.66
N THR A 168 -6.62 19.09 -10.06
CA THR A 168 -5.36 18.32 -9.92
C THR A 168 -5.60 17.02 -9.16
N MET A 169 -6.40 17.05 -8.09
CA MET A 169 -6.71 15.84 -7.33
C MET A 169 -7.54 14.82 -8.12
N ILE A 170 -8.52 15.27 -8.90
CA ILE A 170 -9.29 14.39 -9.79
C ILE A 170 -8.36 13.73 -10.81
N GLN A 171 -7.43 14.48 -11.40
CA GLN A 171 -6.46 13.92 -12.35
C GLN A 171 -5.56 12.85 -11.70
N ILE A 172 -5.08 13.09 -10.47
CA ILE A 172 -4.30 12.10 -9.72
C ILE A 172 -5.13 10.86 -9.42
N ILE A 173 -6.38 11.02 -8.94
CA ILE A 173 -7.27 9.90 -8.65
C ILE A 173 -7.55 9.09 -9.91
N TYR A 174 -7.80 9.76 -11.04
CA TYR A 174 -7.99 9.10 -12.33
C TYR A 174 -6.76 8.30 -12.75
N LEU A 175 -5.55 8.87 -12.62
CA LEU A 175 -4.30 8.16 -12.91
C LEU A 175 -4.12 6.93 -12.03
N CYS A 176 -4.42 7.03 -10.73
CA CYS A 176 -4.33 5.91 -9.81
C CYS A 176 -5.34 4.79 -10.08
N HIS A 177 -6.55 5.14 -10.58
CA HIS A 177 -7.62 4.18 -10.88
C HIS A 177 -7.63 3.73 -12.35
N ARG A 178 -6.68 4.20 -13.16
CA ARG A 178 -6.58 3.76 -14.55
C ARG A 178 -6.29 2.26 -14.57
N LYS A 179 -7.21 1.48 -15.14
CA LYS A 179 -7.05 0.03 -15.28
C LYS A 179 -5.70 -0.27 -15.93
N VAL A 180 -4.85 -0.98 -15.21
CA VAL A 180 -3.61 -1.52 -15.76
C VAL A 180 -3.91 -2.92 -16.29
N LYS A 181 -3.42 -3.24 -17.48
CA LYS A 181 -3.43 -4.64 -17.94
C LYS A 181 -2.35 -5.36 -17.13
N ALA A 182 -2.77 -6.21 -16.20
CA ALA A 182 -1.85 -7.16 -15.57
C ALA A 182 -1.30 -8.08 -16.66
N SER A 183 0.02 -8.24 -16.70
CA SER A 183 0.73 -9.19 -17.56
C SER A 183 0.99 -10.48 -16.81
#